data_AF-A0A833R2U1-F1
#
_entry.id   AF-A0A833R2U1-F1
#
_cell.length_a   1.000
_cell.length_b   1.000
_cell.length_c   1.000
_cell.angle_alpha   90.00
_cell.angle_beta   90.00
_cell.angle_gamma   90.00
#
_symmetry.space_group_name_H-M   'P 1'
#
loop_
_entity.id
_entity.type
_entity.pdbx_description
1 polymer ?
#
loop_
_entity_poly.entity_id
_entity_poly.type
_entity_poly.pdbx_seq_one_letter_code
_entity_poly.pdbx_strand_id
1 'polypeptide(L)'
;MTSWSNLGYDVAGHILAFLPLADHHRFSAVCHNWRWVAKHKHCSPCAQLPWLVMRQEASGVRRKFFNLTENREYYIDIPLLYEQYCYGSSYGWLFVVDHKFKGRLLNPFTSELYELPEFPKMEAKMYPSRIFKAILSDDPSVKSDFTVVFLYALDMQAVFWRPGDSAWTYIRCIQGTIKDAVFFQGRLYVVYSMGFIYTIKLGPKPTARLAGPRGLPLMGACYLVDFMDELLLVHRSLKFIGGMEDRHLLTKKFDVHKVDLKGKRMSPCTDLGDYAIFLGVSSPVVVDSRQFQGCKRNSIYFTDVCIKLSAREYGLDDLGVYDMKEGIVEPYYPPEIFQPLNEPPIWLTPNCNRL
;
A
#
# COMPACT_ATOMS: atom_id res chain seq x y z
N MET A 1 -38.21 24.82 17.45
CA MET A 1 -37.29 24.15 16.51
C MET A 1 -36.32 23.31 17.31
N THR A 2 -36.24 22.01 17.07
CA THR A 2 -35.24 21.15 17.70
C THR A 2 -33.86 21.44 17.11
N SER A 3 -32.89 21.80 17.96
CA SER A 3 -31.53 22.09 17.54
C SER A 3 -30.77 20.79 17.25
N TRP A 4 -30.15 20.69 16.06
CA TRP A 4 -29.26 19.58 15.68
C TRP A 4 -28.04 19.42 16.61
N SER A 5 -27.69 20.46 17.39
CA SER A 5 -26.66 20.37 18.43
C SER A 5 -27.00 19.37 19.53
N ASN A 6 -28.30 19.08 19.73
CA ASN A 6 -28.82 18.28 20.84
C ASN A 6 -29.28 16.89 20.39
N LEU A 7 -28.79 16.40 19.24
CA LEU A 7 -29.02 15.02 18.82
C LEU A 7 -28.61 14.03 19.93
N GLY A 8 -29.43 13.00 20.13
CA GLY A 8 -29.10 11.91 21.04
C GLY A 8 -27.83 11.18 20.60
N TYR A 9 -27.14 10.58 21.57
CA TYR A 9 -25.85 9.90 21.36
C TYR A 9 -25.91 8.88 20.20
N ASP A 10 -26.98 8.10 20.10
CA ASP A 10 -27.11 7.06 19.07
C ASP A 10 -27.29 7.64 17.67
N VAL A 11 -28.11 8.68 17.52
CA VAL A 11 -28.33 9.32 16.21
C VAL A 11 -27.07 10.05 15.76
N ALA A 12 -26.44 10.81 16.65
CA ALA A 12 -25.18 11.48 16.38
C ALA A 12 -24.06 10.48 16.04
N GLY A 13 -24.00 9.35 16.76
CA GLY A 13 -23.05 8.29 16.49
C GLY A 13 -23.30 7.56 15.17
N HIS A 14 -24.57 7.41 14.77
CA HIS A 14 -24.92 6.83 13.48
C HIS A 14 -24.52 7.77 12.34
N ILE A 15 -24.77 9.08 12.47
CA ILE A 15 -24.28 10.08 11.51
C ILE A 15 -22.75 10.00 11.39
N LEU A 16 -22.04 9.98 12.52
CA LEU A 16 -20.58 9.89 12.53
C LEU A 16 -20.07 8.66 11.76
N ALA A 17 -20.72 7.50 11.88
CA ALA A 17 -20.32 6.28 11.17
C ALA A 17 -20.46 6.37 9.64
N PHE A 18 -21.28 7.30 9.12
CA PHE A 18 -21.42 7.55 7.67
C PHE A 18 -20.49 8.66 7.15
N LEU A 19 -19.67 9.25 8.02
CA LEU A 19 -18.75 10.30 7.62
C LEU A 19 -17.40 9.70 7.20
N PRO A 20 -16.74 10.26 6.18
CA PRO A 20 -15.35 9.92 5.89
C PRO A 20 -14.45 10.41 7.03
N LEU A 21 -13.23 9.88 7.10
CA LEU A 21 -12.31 10.19 8.20
C LEU A 21 -12.08 11.70 8.38
N ALA A 22 -11.93 12.45 7.28
CA ALA A 22 -11.74 13.91 7.32
C ALA A 22 -12.89 14.62 8.08
N ASP A 23 -14.10 14.10 7.95
CA ASP A 23 -15.31 14.69 8.53
C ASP A 23 -15.51 14.28 9.99
N HIS A 24 -14.86 13.23 10.49
CA HIS A 24 -14.91 12.90 11.92
C HIS A 24 -14.32 14.04 12.77
N HIS A 25 -13.20 14.61 12.32
CA HIS A 25 -12.60 15.76 12.98
C HIS A 25 -13.52 16.98 12.93
N ARG A 26 -14.11 17.26 11.75
CA ARG A 26 -15.05 18.37 11.56
C ARG A 26 -16.29 18.20 12.43
N PHE A 27 -16.84 16.99 12.51
CA PHE A 27 -17.94 16.61 13.39
C PHE A 27 -17.63 16.92 14.86
N SER A 28 -16.44 16.53 15.33
CA SER A 28 -15.99 16.80 16.71
C SER A 28 -15.75 18.30 17.01
N ALA A 29 -15.64 19.13 15.96
CA ALA A 29 -15.42 20.56 16.08
C ALA A 29 -16.73 21.37 16.18
N VAL A 30 -17.89 20.77 15.85
CA VAL A 30 -19.19 21.49 15.78
C VAL A 30 -19.66 21.99 17.14
N CYS A 31 -19.79 21.10 18.14
CA CYS A 31 -20.27 21.46 19.47
C CYS A 31 -19.80 20.44 20.53
N HIS A 32 -20.01 20.75 21.81
CA HIS A 32 -19.62 19.86 22.93
C HIS A 32 -20.23 18.45 22.80
N ASN A 33 -21.53 18.36 22.47
CA ASN A 33 -22.22 17.08 22.35
C ASN A 33 -21.63 16.20 21.23
N TRP A 34 -21.40 16.75 20.05
CA TRP A 34 -20.82 16.01 18.92
C TRP A 34 -19.37 15.62 19.19
N ARG A 35 -18.59 16.50 19.84
CA ARG A 35 -17.25 16.17 20.32
C ARG A 35 -17.26 15.00 21.31
N TRP A 36 -18.22 15.01 22.23
CA TRP A 36 -18.38 13.94 23.20
C TRP A 36 -18.72 12.62 22.51
N VAL A 37 -19.68 12.63 21.58
CA VAL A 37 -20.02 11.45 20.75
C VAL A 37 -18.81 10.94 19.99
N ALA A 38 -18.06 11.80 19.29
CA ALA A 38 -16.88 11.38 18.52
C ALA A 38 -15.77 10.75 19.36
N LYS A 39 -15.64 11.16 20.63
CA LYS A 39 -14.67 10.57 21.56
C LYS A 39 -15.12 9.24 22.15
N HIS A 40 -16.43 9.03 22.33
CA HIS A 40 -16.97 7.88 23.07
C HIS A 40 -17.66 6.85 22.18
N LYS A 41 -17.99 7.17 20.93
CA LYS A 41 -18.54 6.22 19.97
C LYS A 41 -17.39 5.54 19.23
N HIS A 42 -17.25 4.24 19.44
CA HIS A 42 -16.35 3.42 18.65
C HIS A 42 -17.03 3.03 17.35
N CYS A 43 -16.91 3.86 16.32
CA CYS A 43 -17.35 3.54 14.97
C CYS A 43 -16.20 3.76 13.98
N SER A 44 -16.08 2.87 13.01
CA SER A 44 -15.16 3.07 11.90
C SER A 44 -15.73 4.14 10.95
N PRO A 45 -14.87 4.96 10.32
CA PRO A 45 -15.30 5.83 9.23
C PRO A 45 -15.97 5.06 8.11
N CYS A 46 -16.80 5.72 7.31
CA CYS A 46 -17.34 5.12 6.10
C CYS A 46 -16.21 4.85 5.08
N ALA A 47 -16.44 3.87 4.20
CA ALA A 47 -15.54 3.55 3.09
C ALA A 47 -15.11 4.83 2.36
N GLN A 48 -13.82 4.93 2.00
CA GLN A 48 -13.26 6.05 1.27
C GLN A 48 -12.09 5.59 0.40
N LEU A 49 -11.76 6.37 -0.64
CA LEU A 49 -10.58 6.09 -1.46
C LEU A 49 -9.29 6.14 -0.63
N PRO A 50 -8.24 5.41 -1.03
CA PRO A 50 -6.93 5.54 -0.41
C PRO A 50 -6.43 6.98 -0.47
N TRP A 51 -5.91 7.48 0.65
CA TRP A 51 -5.23 8.75 0.71
C TRP A 51 -3.77 8.55 0.31
N LEU A 52 -3.19 9.55 -0.36
CA LEU A 52 -1.79 9.54 -0.71
C LEU A 52 -0.98 10.17 0.42
N VAL A 53 -0.15 9.38 1.09
CA VAL A 53 0.80 9.89 2.09
C VAL A 53 2.02 10.40 1.35
N MET A 54 2.23 11.71 1.41
CA MET A 54 3.32 12.39 0.71
C MET A 54 4.64 12.20 1.45
N ARG A 55 5.75 12.59 0.81
CA ARG A 55 7.11 12.52 1.37
C ARG A 55 7.26 13.42 2.61
N GLN A 56 8.17 13.07 3.52
CA GLN A 56 8.46 13.93 4.68
C GLN A 56 9.17 15.21 4.22
N GLU A 57 8.67 16.37 4.62
CA GLU A 57 9.38 17.64 4.46
C GLU A 57 10.50 17.76 5.51
N ALA A 58 11.62 18.36 5.14
CA ALA A 58 12.89 18.33 5.89
C ALA A 58 12.84 18.89 7.34
N SER A 59 11.73 19.46 7.80
CA SER A 59 11.64 20.14 9.09
C SER A 59 10.36 19.88 9.90
N GLY A 60 9.54 18.88 9.55
CA GLY A 60 8.21 18.68 10.16
C GLY A 60 7.97 17.32 10.83
N VAL A 61 7.27 17.34 11.97
CA VAL A 61 6.55 16.20 12.58
C VAL A 61 5.24 15.88 11.82
N ARG A 62 4.76 16.87 11.05
CA ARG A 62 3.55 16.76 10.22
C ARG A 62 3.84 16.01 8.95
N ARG A 63 2.97 15.06 8.62
CA ARG A 63 2.96 14.37 7.34
C ARG A 63 1.84 14.95 6.48
N LYS A 64 2.15 15.28 5.23
CA LYS A 64 1.19 15.74 4.21
C LYS A 64 0.46 14.53 3.65
N PHE A 65 -0.86 14.62 3.56
CA PHE A 65 -1.76 13.65 2.96
C PHE A 65 -2.56 14.33 1.86
N PHE A 66 -2.73 13.66 0.74
CA PHE A 66 -3.59 14.12 -0.35
C PHE A 66 -4.81 13.22 -0.50
N ASN A 67 -5.99 13.82 -0.42
CA ASN A 67 -7.27 13.16 -0.60
C ASN A 67 -7.73 13.37 -2.05
N LEU A 68 -7.79 12.28 -2.81
CA LEU A 68 -8.18 12.27 -4.22
C LEU A 68 -9.63 12.72 -4.44
N THR A 69 -10.55 12.36 -3.54
CA THR A 69 -11.98 12.65 -3.67
C THR A 69 -12.25 14.14 -3.52
N GLU A 70 -11.60 14.79 -2.55
CA GLU A 70 -11.76 16.23 -2.32
C GLU A 70 -10.79 17.10 -3.14
N ASN A 71 -9.81 16.48 -3.80
CA ASN A 71 -8.66 17.18 -4.40
C ASN A 71 -8.02 18.16 -3.40
N ARG A 72 -7.77 17.67 -2.17
CA ARG A 72 -7.38 18.50 -1.03
C ARG A 72 -6.24 17.88 -0.23
N GLU A 73 -5.37 18.75 0.27
CA GLU A 73 -4.27 18.39 1.16
C GLU A 73 -4.66 18.53 2.64
N TYR A 74 -4.14 17.60 3.42
CA TYR A 74 -4.30 17.50 4.86
C TYR A 74 -2.93 17.35 5.51
N TYR A 75 -2.78 17.90 6.71
CA TYR A 75 -1.57 17.73 7.51
C TYR A 75 -1.95 17.02 8.81
N ILE A 76 -1.34 15.86 9.05
CA ILE A 76 -1.58 15.06 10.26
C ILE A 76 -0.26 14.93 11.00
N ASP A 77 -0.28 15.22 12.30
CA ASP A 77 0.85 14.99 13.20
C ASP A 77 1.00 13.48 13.42
N ILE A 78 2.08 12.88 12.90
CA ILE A 78 2.41 11.47 13.14
C ILE A 78 3.84 11.41 13.66
N PRO A 79 4.06 11.65 14.97
CA PRO A 79 5.40 11.70 15.54
C PRO A 79 6.22 10.43 15.30
N LEU A 80 5.56 9.28 15.19
CA LEU A 80 6.19 8.00 14.91
C LEU A 80 6.67 7.85 13.45
N LEU A 81 6.37 8.77 12.55
CA LEU A 81 6.96 8.80 11.20
C LEU A 81 8.15 9.77 11.10
N TYR A 82 8.44 10.53 12.15
CA TYR A 82 9.57 11.46 12.15
C TYR A 82 10.89 10.69 12.17
N GLU A 83 11.75 10.90 11.16
CA GLU A 83 13.05 10.23 11.01
C GLU A 83 12.96 8.68 10.96
N GLN A 84 11.81 8.15 10.55
CA GLN A 84 11.60 6.72 10.37
C GLN A 84 11.27 6.42 8.91
N TYR A 85 11.68 5.24 8.46
CA TYR A 85 11.43 4.77 7.11
C TYR A 85 10.05 4.11 7.02
N CYS A 86 9.26 4.46 6.00
CA CYS A 86 7.96 3.87 5.75
C CYS A 86 7.96 2.97 4.49
N TYR A 87 7.61 1.69 4.65
CA TYR A 87 7.71 0.67 3.60
C TYR A 87 6.36 0.30 2.97
N GLY A 88 5.41 1.23 3.01
CA GLY A 88 4.06 1.08 2.47
C GLY A 88 3.01 0.87 3.56
N SER A 89 1.82 0.49 3.11
CA SER A 89 0.68 0.18 3.97
C SER A 89 -0.04 -1.11 3.57
N SER A 90 -0.80 -1.67 4.51
CA SER A 90 -1.71 -2.79 4.28
C SER A 90 -2.84 -2.70 5.30
N TYR A 91 -4.11 -2.79 4.86
CA TYR A 91 -5.29 -2.64 5.73
C TYR A 91 -5.18 -1.43 6.68
N GLY A 92 -4.80 -0.25 6.18
CA GLY A 92 -4.67 0.96 7.01
C GLY A 92 -3.54 0.99 8.03
N TRP A 93 -2.74 -0.07 8.11
CA TRP A 93 -1.52 -0.13 8.92
C TRP A 93 -0.30 0.25 8.09
N LEU A 94 0.57 1.07 8.67
CA LEU A 94 1.86 1.49 8.12
C LEU A 94 2.98 0.60 8.65
N PHE A 95 3.92 0.24 7.78
CA PHE A 95 5.15 -0.45 8.16
C PHE A 95 6.27 0.56 8.35
N VAL A 96 6.67 0.78 9.60
CA VAL A 96 7.62 1.82 9.97
C VAL A 96 8.87 1.18 10.57
N VAL A 97 10.06 1.62 10.16
CA VAL A 97 11.33 1.15 10.75
C VAL A 97 12.23 2.34 11.06
N ASP A 98 12.77 2.37 12.28
CA ASP A 98 13.70 3.43 12.68
C ASP A 98 15.15 3.17 12.22
N HIS A 99 16.01 4.18 12.38
CA HIS A 99 17.44 4.09 12.07
C HIS A 99 18.20 3.06 12.92
N LYS A 100 17.59 2.54 14.00
CA LYS A 100 18.12 1.48 14.87
C LYS A 100 17.55 0.11 14.51
N PHE A 101 16.92 -0.04 13.34
CA PHE A 101 16.42 -1.32 12.83
C PHE A 101 15.26 -1.89 13.66
N LYS A 102 14.53 -1.05 14.41
CA LYS A 102 13.32 -1.47 15.11
C LYS A 102 12.11 -1.21 14.23
N GLY A 103 11.40 -2.28 13.89
CA GLY A 103 10.18 -2.23 13.09
C GLY A 103 8.93 -2.08 13.93
N ARG A 104 7.91 -1.44 13.37
CA ARG A 104 6.59 -1.28 13.95
C ARG A 104 5.51 -1.40 12.88
N LEU A 105 4.35 -1.93 13.27
CA LEU A 105 3.09 -1.66 12.57
C LEU A 105 2.36 -0.55 13.30
N LEU A 106 2.01 0.50 12.59
CA LEU A 106 1.33 1.67 13.14
C LEU A 106 0.02 1.91 12.40
N ASN A 107 -1.09 2.00 13.12
CA ASN A 107 -2.31 2.56 12.56
C ASN A 107 -2.39 4.06 12.93
N PRO A 108 -2.20 4.98 11.98
CA PRO A 108 -2.15 6.42 12.28
C PRO A 108 -3.51 7.00 12.66
N PHE A 109 -4.61 6.27 12.45
CA PHE A 109 -5.97 6.73 12.72
C PHE A 109 -6.48 6.25 14.07
N THR A 110 -6.07 5.06 14.51
CA THR A 110 -6.44 4.51 15.83
C THR A 110 -5.35 4.72 16.88
N SER A 111 -4.12 5.09 16.47
CA SER A 111 -2.90 5.09 17.30
C SER A 111 -2.53 3.71 17.86
N GLU A 112 -3.11 2.64 17.35
CA GLU A 112 -2.73 1.27 17.71
C GLU A 112 -1.37 0.92 17.09
N LEU A 113 -0.64 0.05 17.79
CA LEU A 113 0.76 -0.26 17.49
C LEU A 113 1.07 -1.72 17.77
N TYR A 114 1.84 -2.36 16.87
CA TYR A 114 2.58 -3.58 17.16
C TYR A 114 4.08 -3.34 17.03
N GLU A 115 4.83 -3.67 18.08
CA GLU A 115 6.29 -3.72 18.02
C GLU A 115 6.72 -4.99 17.28
N LEU A 116 7.61 -4.83 16.30
CA LEU A 116 8.19 -5.94 15.55
C LEU A 116 9.59 -6.25 16.10
N PRO A 117 10.08 -7.49 15.93
CA PRO A 117 11.45 -7.81 16.32
C PRO A 117 12.45 -6.92 15.60
N GLU A 118 13.59 -6.67 16.25
CA GLU A 118 14.70 -5.97 15.63
C GLU A 118 15.16 -6.72 14.37
N PHE A 119 15.36 -6.00 13.26
CA PHE A 119 15.84 -6.62 12.04
C PHE A 119 17.28 -7.12 12.25
N PRO A 120 17.61 -8.33 11.76
CA PRO A 120 18.93 -8.93 11.98
C PRO A 120 20.03 -8.04 11.40
N LYS A 121 20.94 -7.58 12.28
CA LYS A 121 22.11 -6.76 11.92
C LYS A 121 23.24 -7.53 11.23
N MET A 122 23.17 -8.87 11.24
CA MET A 122 24.34 -9.74 11.04
C MET A 122 24.84 -9.87 9.60
N GLU A 123 24.11 -9.36 8.61
CA GLU A 123 24.60 -9.36 7.22
C GLU A 123 24.53 -7.95 6.64
N ALA A 124 25.64 -7.48 6.05
CA ALA A 124 25.72 -6.20 5.33
C ALA A 124 24.73 -6.05 4.15
N LYS A 125 23.88 -7.06 3.93
CA LYS A 125 22.87 -7.16 2.88
C LYS A 125 21.44 -6.96 3.37
N MET A 126 21.18 -6.86 4.67
CA MET A 126 19.83 -6.77 5.26
C MET A 126 19.51 -5.42 5.91
N TYR A 127 20.04 -4.34 5.34
CA TYR A 127 19.70 -3.00 5.78
C TYR A 127 18.23 -2.65 5.45
N PRO A 128 17.48 -1.97 6.33
CA PRO A 128 16.14 -1.46 6.06
C PRO A 128 16.07 -0.66 4.76
N SER A 129 17.16 0.02 4.38
CA SER A 129 17.28 0.70 3.08
C SER A 129 17.10 -0.20 1.85
N ARG A 130 17.16 -1.53 2.00
CA ARG A 130 16.91 -2.51 0.93
C ARG A 130 15.50 -3.10 0.96
N ILE A 131 14.71 -2.86 2.01
CA ILE A 131 13.30 -3.22 2.00
C ILE A 131 12.63 -2.38 0.93
N PHE A 132 11.89 -3.02 0.03
CA PHE A 132 11.14 -2.32 -1.02
C PHE A 132 9.63 -2.48 -0.90
N LYS A 133 9.15 -3.42 -0.07
CA LYS A 133 7.73 -3.64 0.18
C LYS A 133 7.50 -4.44 1.45
N ALA A 134 6.36 -4.19 2.09
CA ALA A 134 5.82 -5.00 3.17
C ALA A 134 4.32 -5.26 2.98
N ILE A 135 3.84 -6.43 3.42
CA ILE A 135 2.45 -6.86 3.29
C ILE A 135 1.96 -7.58 4.55
N LEU A 136 0.65 -7.51 4.80
CA LEU A 136 -0.05 -8.28 5.84
C LEU A 136 -0.89 -9.39 5.20
N SER A 137 -1.11 -10.48 5.94
CA SER A 137 -2.06 -11.51 5.53
C SER A 137 -3.51 -11.15 5.77
N ASP A 138 -3.78 -10.33 6.79
CA ASP A 138 -5.10 -9.94 7.27
C ASP A 138 -5.00 -8.61 8.02
N ASP A 139 -6.15 -7.98 8.30
CA ASP A 139 -6.25 -6.76 9.11
C ASP A 139 -6.02 -7.06 10.61
N PRO A 140 -4.94 -6.52 11.22
CA PRO A 140 -4.65 -6.65 12.65
C PRO A 140 -5.75 -6.09 13.57
N SER A 141 -6.58 -5.16 13.08
CA SER A 141 -7.72 -4.64 13.84
C SER A 141 -8.89 -5.64 13.93
N VAL A 142 -8.90 -6.70 13.10
CA VAL A 142 -9.95 -7.72 13.04
C VAL A 142 -9.45 -9.09 13.50
N LYS A 143 -8.23 -9.47 13.13
CA LYS A 143 -7.63 -10.76 13.45
C LYS A 143 -6.35 -10.60 14.23
N SER A 144 -6.20 -11.35 15.32
CA SER A 144 -4.95 -11.41 16.09
C SER A 144 -3.90 -12.32 15.47
N ASP A 145 -4.29 -13.24 14.58
CA ASP A 145 -3.43 -14.24 13.93
C ASP A 145 -3.01 -13.82 12.51
N PHE A 146 -2.47 -12.61 12.38
CA PHE A 146 -1.96 -12.11 11.10
C PHE A 146 -0.47 -12.46 10.90
N THR A 147 0.00 -12.36 9.65
CA THR A 147 1.41 -12.49 9.30
C THR A 147 1.92 -11.22 8.64
N VAL A 148 3.09 -10.77 9.06
CA VAL A 148 3.87 -9.68 8.43
C VAL A 148 4.91 -10.29 7.50
N VAL A 149 5.02 -9.78 6.28
CA VAL A 149 6.08 -10.17 5.35
C VAL A 149 6.80 -8.92 4.84
N PHE A 150 8.12 -8.91 4.94
CA PHE A 150 8.98 -7.87 4.35
C PHE A 150 9.77 -8.45 3.18
N LEU A 151 9.81 -7.71 2.06
CA LEU A 151 10.54 -8.07 0.85
C LEU A 151 11.78 -7.19 0.69
N TYR A 152 12.92 -7.81 0.39
CA TYR A 152 14.20 -7.14 0.21
C TYR A 152 14.65 -7.13 -1.24
N ALA A 153 15.24 -6.01 -1.66
CA ALA A 153 15.87 -5.85 -2.95
C ALA A 153 17.26 -6.50 -2.92
N LEU A 154 17.56 -7.32 -3.93
CA LEU A 154 18.83 -8.05 -4.13
C LEU A 154 19.11 -9.12 -3.04
N ASP A 155 19.55 -10.32 -3.45
CA ASP A 155 19.92 -11.51 -2.67
C ASP A 155 19.70 -11.49 -1.13
N MET A 156 18.49 -11.90 -0.72
CA MET A 156 18.02 -12.48 0.58
C MET A 156 16.53 -12.11 0.76
N GLN A 157 15.64 -12.93 0.19
CA GLN A 157 14.49 -12.45 -0.57
C GLN A 157 13.22 -12.06 0.21
N ALA A 158 12.97 -12.59 1.40
CA ALA A 158 11.90 -12.10 2.27
C ALA A 158 12.08 -12.62 3.70
N VAL A 159 11.48 -11.92 4.66
CA VAL A 159 11.30 -12.41 6.03
C VAL A 159 9.83 -12.34 6.40
N PHE A 160 9.40 -13.21 7.30
CA PHE A 160 8.08 -13.10 7.89
C PHE A 160 8.10 -13.20 9.41
N TRP A 161 7.05 -12.69 10.03
CA TRP A 161 6.82 -12.71 11.47
C TRP A 161 5.32 -12.80 11.75
N ARG A 162 4.97 -13.43 12.88
CA ARG A 162 3.61 -13.48 13.41
C ARG A 162 3.58 -13.00 14.84
N PRO A 163 2.44 -12.47 15.33
CA PRO A 163 2.26 -12.20 16.74
C PRO A 163 2.63 -13.40 17.62
N GLY A 164 3.55 -13.17 18.55
CA GLY A 164 4.10 -14.20 19.45
C GLY A 164 5.44 -14.80 19.00
N ASP A 165 5.86 -14.61 17.75
CA ASP A 165 7.21 -15.01 17.31
C ASP A 165 8.27 -14.10 17.97
N SER A 166 9.36 -14.69 18.47
CA SER A 166 10.44 -13.94 19.11
C SER A 166 11.44 -13.31 18.12
N ALA A 167 11.42 -13.76 16.86
CA ALA A 167 12.36 -13.33 15.83
C ALA A 167 11.76 -13.51 14.41
N TRP A 168 12.37 -12.84 13.43
CA TRP A 168 12.06 -13.01 12.03
C TRP A 168 12.42 -14.41 11.52
N THR A 169 11.52 -15.02 10.73
CA THR A 169 11.82 -16.27 10.01
C THR A 169 12.12 -15.97 8.53
N TYR A 170 13.24 -16.51 8.05
CA TYR A 170 13.71 -16.29 6.68
C TYR A 170 12.93 -17.09 5.65
N ILE A 171 12.54 -16.42 4.57
CA ILE A 171 12.01 -17.05 3.36
C ILE A 171 13.15 -17.10 2.34
N ARG A 172 13.75 -18.29 2.20
CA ARG A 172 14.74 -18.53 1.14
C ARG A 172 14.00 -18.73 -0.18
N CYS A 173 14.30 -17.89 -1.15
CA CYS A 173 13.68 -17.95 -2.47
C CYS A 173 14.70 -18.45 -3.51
N ILE A 174 14.19 -19.13 -4.53
CA ILE A 174 14.97 -20.07 -5.34
C ILE A 174 15.10 -19.65 -6.81
N GLN A 175 14.48 -18.53 -7.21
CA GLN A 175 14.32 -18.11 -8.61
C GLN A 175 14.75 -16.66 -8.85
N GLY A 176 15.78 -16.20 -8.15
CA GLY A 176 16.29 -14.83 -8.26
C GLY A 176 15.48 -13.82 -7.44
N THR A 177 15.34 -12.59 -7.95
CA THR A 177 14.73 -11.47 -7.23
C THR A 177 13.20 -11.54 -7.25
N ILE A 178 12.57 -11.45 -6.07
CA ILE A 178 11.12 -11.23 -5.94
C ILE A 178 10.80 -9.82 -6.42
N LYS A 179 9.78 -9.70 -7.28
CA LYS A 179 9.25 -8.42 -7.76
C LYS A 179 8.05 -7.97 -6.94
N ASP A 180 7.19 -8.91 -6.52
CA ASP A 180 6.05 -8.60 -5.66
C ASP A 180 5.54 -9.85 -4.91
N ALA A 181 4.72 -9.61 -3.88
CA ALA A 181 4.02 -10.63 -3.13
C ALA A 181 2.60 -10.19 -2.74
N VAL A 182 1.70 -11.17 -2.61
CA VAL A 182 0.33 -10.98 -2.13
C VAL A 182 -0.12 -12.20 -1.32
N PHE A 183 -0.95 -11.99 -0.30
CA PHE A 183 -1.74 -13.07 0.27
C PHE A 183 -3.03 -13.21 -0.55
N PHE A 184 -3.28 -14.40 -1.08
CA PHE A 184 -4.46 -14.71 -1.88
C PHE A 184 -5.02 -16.05 -1.40
N GLN A 185 -6.31 -16.08 -1.05
CA GLN A 185 -6.98 -17.28 -0.53
C GLN A 185 -6.21 -17.96 0.62
N GLY A 186 -5.72 -17.13 1.57
CA GLY A 186 -4.98 -17.59 2.76
C GLY A 186 -3.57 -18.13 2.51
N ARG A 187 -3.01 -17.95 1.31
CA ARG A 187 -1.64 -18.39 0.98
C ARG A 187 -0.80 -17.23 0.47
N LEU A 188 0.48 -17.26 0.78
CA LEU A 188 1.44 -16.30 0.25
C LEU A 188 1.83 -16.70 -1.18
N TYR A 189 1.65 -15.77 -2.13
CA TYR A 189 2.12 -15.87 -3.50
C TYR A 189 3.18 -14.80 -3.77
N VAL A 190 4.19 -15.16 -4.54
CA VAL A 190 5.27 -14.26 -4.95
C VAL A 190 5.49 -14.37 -6.46
N VAL A 191 5.84 -13.26 -7.10
CA VAL A 191 6.28 -13.23 -8.50
C VAL A 191 7.74 -12.83 -8.58
N TYR A 192 8.53 -13.56 -9.36
CA TYR A 192 9.95 -13.28 -9.57
C TYR A 192 10.17 -12.43 -10.83
N SER A 193 11.39 -11.89 -10.99
CA SER A 193 11.79 -11.11 -12.18
C SER A 193 11.64 -11.85 -13.51
N MET A 194 11.69 -13.19 -13.49
CA MET A 194 11.44 -14.04 -14.66
C MET A 194 9.94 -14.33 -14.89
N GLY A 195 9.05 -13.66 -14.17
CA GLY A 195 7.59 -13.79 -14.30
C GLY A 195 7.01 -15.06 -13.66
N PHE A 196 7.83 -15.94 -13.07
CA PHE A 196 7.32 -17.12 -12.40
C PHE A 196 6.58 -16.76 -11.11
N ILE A 197 5.42 -17.37 -10.91
CA ILE A 197 4.63 -17.22 -9.68
C ILE A 197 4.80 -18.47 -8.82
N TYR A 198 5.22 -18.29 -7.58
CA TYR A 198 5.35 -19.36 -6.59
C TYR A 198 4.39 -19.12 -5.44
N THR A 199 3.89 -20.21 -4.86
CA THR A 199 3.27 -20.18 -3.53
C THR A 199 4.32 -20.55 -2.49
N ILE A 200 4.27 -19.89 -1.34
CA ILE A 200 5.17 -20.11 -0.21
C ILE A 200 4.35 -20.64 0.96
N LYS A 201 4.65 -21.88 1.37
CA LYS A 201 4.12 -22.42 2.62
C LYS A 201 4.97 -21.91 3.77
N LEU A 202 4.39 -21.04 4.58
CA LEU A 202 5.01 -20.48 5.77
C LEU A 202 5.06 -21.49 6.92
N GLY A 203 6.13 -21.43 7.71
CA GLY A 203 6.42 -22.31 8.84
C GLY A 203 7.88 -22.15 9.26
N PRO A 204 8.39 -22.94 10.23
CA PRO A 204 9.77 -22.80 10.70
C PRO A 204 10.83 -22.98 9.60
N LYS A 205 10.48 -23.76 8.56
CA LYS A 205 11.26 -23.90 7.32
C LYS A 205 10.33 -23.63 6.14
N PRO A 206 10.24 -22.38 5.66
CA PRO A 206 9.37 -22.04 4.54
C PRO A 206 9.73 -22.83 3.29
N THR A 207 8.73 -23.24 2.53
CA THR A 207 8.93 -23.98 1.27
C THR A 207 8.20 -23.32 0.13
N ALA A 208 8.89 -23.16 -1.01
CA ALA A 208 8.35 -22.55 -2.22
C ALA A 208 7.98 -23.64 -3.24
N ARG A 209 6.84 -23.48 -3.92
CA ARG A 209 6.40 -24.35 -5.03
C ARG A 209 5.90 -23.51 -6.18
N LEU A 210 6.27 -23.88 -7.42
CA LEU A 210 5.78 -23.22 -8.62
C LEU A 210 4.25 -23.36 -8.69
N ALA A 211 3.56 -22.22 -8.70
CA ALA A 211 2.10 -22.16 -8.67
C ALA A 211 1.50 -21.72 -10.02
N GLY A 212 2.13 -20.74 -10.68
CA GLY A 212 1.64 -20.19 -11.94
C GLY A 212 2.25 -20.83 -13.20
N PRO A 213 1.90 -20.30 -14.38
CA PRO A 213 2.55 -20.64 -15.65
C PRO A 213 4.05 -20.32 -15.65
N ARG A 214 4.76 -20.86 -16.65
CA ARG A 214 6.13 -20.42 -16.93
C ARG A 214 6.10 -18.96 -17.40
N GLY A 215 6.85 -18.10 -16.72
CA GLY A 215 6.88 -16.67 -16.99
C GLY A 215 7.81 -16.29 -18.15
N LEU A 216 7.67 -15.06 -18.60
CA LEU A 216 8.66 -14.34 -19.39
C LEU A 216 9.36 -13.32 -18.48
N PRO A 217 10.61 -12.92 -18.78
CA PRO A 217 11.27 -11.84 -18.07
C PRO A 217 10.42 -10.56 -18.06
N LEU A 218 10.10 -10.05 -16.87
CA LEU A 218 9.29 -8.85 -16.70
C LEU A 218 10.22 -7.65 -16.42
N MET A 219 10.34 -6.77 -17.42
CA MET A 219 11.09 -5.52 -17.28
C MET A 219 10.22 -4.41 -16.68
N GLY A 220 10.65 -3.80 -15.58
CA GLY A 220 9.87 -2.78 -14.87
C GLY A 220 9.32 -3.29 -13.53
N ALA A 221 8.18 -2.74 -13.10
CA ALA A 221 7.50 -3.09 -11.87
C ALA A 221 6.37 -4.11 -12.14
N CYS A 222 6.09 -4.97 -11.16
CA CYS A 222 5.03 -5.97 -11.24
C CYS A 222 4.23 -5.92 -9.95
N TYR A 223 2.94 -6.24 -10.04
CA TYR A 223 2.07 -6.32 -8.89
C TYR A 223 1.23 -7.58 -8.97
N LEU A 224 1.12 -8.31 -7.86
CA LEU A 224 0.12 -9.36 -7.68
C LEU A 224 -1.06 -8.74 -6.93
N VAL A 225 -2.26 -8.87 -7.49
CA VAL A 225 -3.47 -8.24 -6.95
C VAL A 225 -4.52 -9.33 -6.69
N ASP A 226 -5.05 -9.35 -5.48
CA ASP A 226 -6.30 -10.06 -5.18
C ASP A 226 -7.46 -9.19 -5.69
N PHE A 227 -8.09 -9.60 -6.78
CA PHE A 227 -9.17 -8.89 -7.43
C PHE A 227 -10.39 -9.78 -7.46
N MET A 228 -11.35 -9.53 -6.55
CA MET A 228 -12.62 -10.25 -6.51
C MET A 228 -12.46 -11.79 -6.50
N ASP A 229 -11.58 -12.30 -5.65
CA ASP A 229 -11.20 -13.73 -5.56
C ASP A 229 -10.52 -14.29 -6.83
N GLU A 230 -10.06 -13.43 -7.73
CA GLU A 230 -9.18 -13.75 -8.85
C GLU A 230 -7.79 -13.15 -8.64
N LEU A 231 -6.74 -13.94 -8.91
CA LEU A 231 -5.38 -13.44 -8.85
C LEU A 231 -5.02 -12.75 -10.17
N LEU A 232 -4.66 -11.46 -10.12
CA LEU A 232 -4.12 -10.73 -11.26
C LEU A 232 -2.62 -10.55 -11.14
N LEU A 233 -1.94 -10.61 -12.29
CA LEU A 233 -0.59 -10.10 -12.47
C LEU A 233 -0.67 -8.81 -13.29
N VAL A 234 -0.28 -7.70 -12.68
CA VAL A 234 -0.22 -6.38 -13.32
C VAL A 234 1.24 -6.03 -13.60
N HIS A 235 1.58 -5.86 -14.87
CA HIS A 235 2.91 -5.45 -15.30
C HIS A 235 2.90 -3.96 -15.66
N ARG A 236 3.76 -3.16 -15.01
CA ARG A 236 3.93 -1.73 -15.30
C ARG A 236 5.19 -1.54 -16.15
N SER A 237 4.96 -1.14 -17.40
CA SER A 237 6.02 -0.81 -18.35
C SER A 237 6.41 0.66 -18.19
N LEU A 238 7.71 0.93 -18.10
CA LEU A 238 8.27 2.28 -17.98
C LEU A 238 8.99 2.71 -19.25
N LYS A 239 9.09 4.02 -19.47
CA LYS A 239 9.87 4.63 -20.54
C LYS A 239 10.81 5.68 -19.95
N PHE A 240 12.01 5.76 -20.49
CA PHE A 240 12.93 6.87 -20.20
C PHE A 240 12.49 8.11 -20.97
N ILE A 241 12.53 9.26 -20.30
CA ILE A 241 12.35 10.59 -20.89
C ILE A 241 13.53 11.47 -20.45
N GLY A 242 13.90 12.46 -21.26
CA GLY A 242 14.98 13.39 -20.97
C GLY A 242 16.34 12.97 -21.54
N GLY A 243 17.32 13.87 -21.42
CA GLY A 243 18.70 13.66 -21.86
C GLY A 243 19.51 12.79 -20.90
N MET A 244 20.81 12.58 -21.16
CA MET A 244 21.65 11.75 -20.29
C MET A 244 21.74 12.22 -18.83
N GLU A 245 21.62 13.54 -18.62
CA GLU A 245 21.75 14.24 -17.34
C GLU A 245 20.42 14.32 -16.57
N ASP A 246 19.29 14.52 -17.27
CA ASP A 246 17.94 14.64 -16.68
C ASP A 246 17.04 13.47 -17.07
N ARG A 247 17.53 12.24 -16.90
CA ARG A 247 16.78 11.03 -17.27
C ARG A 247 15.69 10.74 -16.23
N HIS A 248 14.43 10.78 -16.62
CA HIS A 248 13.29 10.39 -15.80
C HIS A 248 12.66 9.09 -16.30
N LEU A 249 12.10 8.30 -15.38
CA LEU A 249 11.31 7.12 -15.70
C LEU A 249 9.84 7.46 -15.50
N LEU A 250 9.05 7.42 -16.57
CA LEU A 250 7.60 7.58 -16.49
C LEU A 250 6.88 6.32 -16.93
N THR A 251 5.64 6.20 -16.48
CA THR A 251 4.77 5.10 -16.86
C THR A 251 4.41 5.21 -18.33
N LYS A 252 4.61 4.11 -19.05
CA LYS A 252 4.20 3.96 -20.45
C LYS A 252 2.81 3.33 -20.53
N LYS A 253 2.61 2.21 -19.84
CA LYS A 253 1.36 1.44 -19.85
C LYS A 253 1.33 0.38 -18.76
N PHE A 254 0.17 -0.20 -18.55
CA PHE A 254 -0.04 -1.39 -17.75
C PHE A 254 -0.58 -2.53 -18.61
N ASP A 255 -0.04 -3.73 -18.41
CA ASP A 255 -0.58 -4.97 -18.99
C ASP A 255 -1.08 -5.85 -17.84
N VAL A 256 -2.38 -6.12 -17.80
CA VAL A 256 -3.03 -6.90 -16.73
C VAL A 256 -3.38 -8.29 -17.24
N HIS A 257 -3.09 -9.31 -16.45
CA HIS A 257 -3.35 -10.70 -16.78
C HIS A 257 -4.06 -11.40 -15.61
N LYS A 258 -5.12 -12.15 -15.91
CA LYS A 258 -5.70 -13.11 -14.97
C LYS A 258 -4.80 -14.33 -14.88
N VAL A 259 -4.52 -14.78 -13.67
CA VAL A 259 -3.66 -15.94 -13.39
C VAL A 259 -4.52 -17.14 -13.01
N ASP A 260 -4.62 -18.11 -13.92
CA ASP A 260 -5.22 -19.40 -13.61
C ASP A 260 -4.16 -20.32 -13.00
N LEU A 261 -4.19 -20.43 -11.66
CA LEU A 261 -3.28 -21.27 -10.88
C LEU A 261 -3.51 -22.77 -11.11
N LYS A 262 -4.74 -23.19 -11.45
CA LYS A 262 -5.07 -24.62 -11.65
C LYS A 262 -4.63 -25.07 -13.03
N GLY A 263 -5.03 -24.34 -14.07
CA GLY A 263 -4.67 -24.62 -15.45
C GLY A 263 -3.29 -24.09 -15.85
N LYS A 264 -2.57 -23.42 -14.92
CA LYS A 264 -1.23 -22.84 -15.11
C LYS A 264 -1.12 -22.05 -16.42
N ARG A 265 -2.03 -21.10 -16.58
CA ARG A 265 -2.12 -20.23 -17.76
C ARG A 265 -2.39 -18.80 -17.33
N MET A 266 -2.10 -17.87 -18.22
CA MET A 266 -2.46 -16.46 -18.07
C MET A 266 -3.32 -16.05 -19.26
N SER A 267 -4.31 -15.20 -19.02
CA SER A 267 -5.11 -14.55 -20.05
C SER A 267 -5.13 -13.05 -19.84
N PRO A 268 -5.06 -12.23 -20.90
CA PRO A 268 -5.18 -10.78 -20.78
C PRO A 268 -6.48 -10.38 -20.06
N CYS A 269 -6.41 -9.32 -19.27
CA CYS A 269 -7.55 -8.65 -18.64
C CYS A 269 -7.57 -7.21 -19.12
N THR A 270 -8.40 -6.91 -20.10
CA THR A 270 -8.46 -5.57 -20.72
C THR A 270 -9.54 -4.68 -20.10
N ASP A 271 -10.34 -5.22 -19.19
CA ASP A 271 -11.45 -4.51 -18.56
C ASP A 271 -11.57 -4.94 -17.09
N LEU A 272 -11.47 -3.97 -16.20
CA LEU A 272 -11.70 -4.12 -14.76
C LEU A 272 -13.17 -3.80 -14.39
N GLY A 273 -14.01 -3.46 -15.36
CA GLY A 273 -15.42 -3.11 -15.16
C GLY A 273 -15.58 -1.83 -14.35
N ASP A 274 -16.41 -1.91 -13.30
CA ASP A 274 -16.70 -0.79 -12.39
C ASP A 274 -15.61 -0.57 -11.32
N TYR A 275 -14.46 -1.25 -11.42
CA TYR A 275 -13.43 -1.21 -10.39
C TYR A 275 -12.23 -0.34 -10.79
N ALA A 276 -11.54 0.16 -9.77
CA ALA A 276 -10.23 0.79 -9.90
C ALA A 276 -9.21 0.10 -8.98
N ILE A 277 -7.95 0.06 -9.40
CA ILE A 277 -6.86 -0.54 -8.63
C ILE A 277 -5.84 0.54 -8.26
N PHE A 278 -5.45 0.59 -6.99
CA PHE A 278 -4.42 1.49 -6.46
C PHE A 278 -3.12 0.70 -6.25
N LEU A 279 -2.06 1.10 -6.96
CA LEU A 279 -0.76 0.43 -7.00
C LEU A 279 0.37 1.34 -6.54
N GLY A 280 1.40 0.75 -5.95
CA GLY A 280 2.58 1.44 -5.44
C GLY A 280 3.39 0.50 -4.55
N VAL A 281 4.15 1.07 -3.61
CA VAL A 281 4.88 0.27 -2.60
C VAL A 281 3.93 -0.46 -1.63
N SER A 282 2.78 0.14 -1.32
CA SER A 282 1.74 -0.46 -0.48
C SER A 282 1.13 -1.74 -1.08
N SER A 283 0.41 -2.48 -0.24
CA SER A 283 -0.48 -3.54 -0.72
C SER A 283 -1.49 -2.95 -1.71
N PRO A 284 -1.77 -3.62 -2.85
CA PRO A 284 -2.79 -3.16 -3.79
C PRO A 284 -4.14 -2.99 -3.12
N VAL A 285 -4.87 -1.94 -3.51
CA VAL A 285 -6.25 -1.72 -3.06
C VAL A 285 -7.16 -1.75 -4.27
N VAL A 286 -8.19 -2.59 -4.21
CA VAL A 286 -9.24 -2.67 -5.23
C VAL A 286 -10.48 -1.98 -4.67
N VAL A 287 -11.06 -1.05 -5.43
CA VAL A 287 -12.27 -0.33 -5.02
C VAL A 287 -13.34 -0.42 -6.10
N ASP A 288 -14.61 -0.52 -5.67
CA ASP A 288 -15.76 -0.29 -6.54
C ASP A 288 -15.89 1.22 -6.77
N SER A 289 -15.56 1.68 -7.97
CA SER A 289 -15.53 3.11 -8.30
C SER A 289 -16.90 3.78 -8.16
N ARG A 290 -18.00 3.03 -8.24
CA ARG A 290 -19.37 3.56 -8.11
C ARG A 290 -19.66 4.07 -6.71
N GLN A 291 -18.91 3.61 -5.71
CA GLN A 291 -19.05 4.06 -4.32
C GLN A 291 -18.37 5.41 -4.08
N PHE A 292 -17.54 5.89 -5.01
CA PHE A 292 -16.67 7.05 -4.80
C PHE A 292 -16.77 8.06 -5.94
N GLN A 293 -17.31 9.23 -5.64
CA GLN A 293 -17.33 10.32 -6.60
C GLN A 293 -15.90 10.69 -7.05
N GLY A 294 -15.71 10.84 -8.37
CA GLY A 294 -14.41 11.17 -8.96
C GLY A 294 -13.46 9.97 -9.14
N CYS A 295 -13.79 8.79 -8.62
CA CYS A 295 -13.04 7.57 -8.94
C CYS A 295 -13.38 7.11 -10.36
N LYS A 296 -12.36 6.97 -11.21
CA LYS A 296 -12.55 6.47 -12.57
C LYS A 296 -12.69 4.96 -12.55
N ARG A 297 -13.77 4.42 -13.13
CA ARG A 297 -13.89 2.98 -13.39
C ARG A 297 -12.86 2.51 -14.41
N ASN A 298 -12.60 1.21 -14.47
CA ASN A 298 -11.66 0.59 -15.40
C ASN A 298 -10.29 1.30 -15.44
N SER A 299 -9.75 1.60 -14.26
CA SER A 299 -8.53 2.41 -14.15
C SER A 299 -7.55 1.89 -13.11
N ILE A 300 -6.29 2.29 -13.27
CA ILE A 300 -5.20 1.97 -12.34
C ILE A 300 -4.58 3.27 -11.85
N TYR A 301 -4.81 3.60 -10.58
CA TYR A 301 -4.11 4.68 -9.89
C TYR A 301 -2.77 4.16 -9.40
N PHE A 302 -1.69 4.88 -9.67
CA PHE A 302 -0.36 4.44 -9.28
C PHE A 302 0.45 5.55 -8.63
N THR A 303 1.32 5.18 -7.70
CA THR A 303 2.37 6.06 -7.18
C THR A 303 3.73 5.76 -7.81
N ASP A 304 4.69 6.65 -7.58
CA ASP A 304 6.06 6.46 -8.02
C ASP A 304 6.64 5.17 -7.42
N VAL A 305 7.39 4.42 -8.22
CA VAL A 305 8.10 3.24 -7.75
C VAL A 305 9.55 3.65 -7.61
N CYS A 306 10.08 3.63 -6.39
CA CYS A 306 11.52 3.73 -6.19
C CYS A 306 12.18 2.47 -6.78
N ILE A 307 12.46 2.48 -8.08
CA ILE A 307 13.23 1.42 -8.71
C ILE A 307 14.70 1.80 -8.55
N LYS A 308 15.35 1.21 -7.54
CA LYS A 308 16.80 1.28 -7.35
C LYS A 308 17.49 0.48 -8.45
N LEU A 309 17.57 1.04 -9.67
CA LEU A 309 18.25 0.43 -10.81
C LEU A 309 19.77 0.62 -10.76
N SER A 310 20.30 1.43 -9.83
CA SER A 310 21.73 1.62 -9.53
C SER A 310 21.89 2.58 -8.35
N ALA A 311 23.12 3.02 -8.05
CA ALA A 311 23.42 4.09 -7.09
C ALA A 311 22.86 5.49 -7.46
N ARG A 312 21.98 5.57 -8.48
CA ARG A 312 21.23 6.77 -8.87
C ARG A 312 19.74 6.54 -8.64
N GLU A 313 19.12 7.46 -7.93
CA GLU A 313 17.68 7.50 -7.72
C GLU A 313 17.02 8.12 -8.95
N TYR A 314 16.14 7.36 -9.60
CA TYR A 314 15.33 7.81 -10.73
C TYR A 314 13.87 7.64 -10.31
N GLY A 315 13.10 8.72 -10.20
CA GLY A 315 11.71 8.64 -9.69
C GLY A 315 11.34 9.84 -8.86
N LEU A 316 11.36 11.01 -9.50
CA LEU A 316 10.69 12.17 -8.98
C LEU A 316 9.54 12.40 -9.98
N ASP A 317 8.33 11.96 -9.62
CA ASP A 317 7.04 12.57 -10.03
C ASP A 317 6.12 11.68 -10.90
N ASP A 318 6.31 10.35 -10.96
CA ASP A 318 5.44 9.45 -11.73
C ASP A 318 4.19 9.01 -10.95
N LEU A 319 3.29 9.97 -10.70
CA LEU A 319 1.97 9.80 -10.08
C LEU A 319 0.88 9.97 -11.14
N GLY A 320 0.00 8.98 -11.31
CA GLY A 320 -1.07 9.11 -12.29
C GLY A 320 -2.13 8.02 -12.25
N VAL A 321 -3.19 8.26 -13.01
CA VAL A 321 -4.24 7.28 -13.29
C VAL A 321 -4.09 6.82 -14.72
N TYR A 322 -4.00 5.50 -14.90
CA TYR A 322 -4.01 4.85 -16.21
C TYR A 322 -5.44 4.43 -16.55
N ASP A 323 -5.97 4.94 -17.66
CA ASP A 323 -7.21 4.49 -18.24
C ASP A 323 -6.95 3.21 -19.05
N MET A 324 -7.54 2.09 -18.65
CA MET A 324 -7.30 0.79 -19.29
C MET A 324 -7.91 0.69 -20.70
N LYS A 325 -8.93 1.50 -20.99
CA LYS A 325 -9.62 1.48 -22.28
C LYS A 325 -8.87 2.33 -23.31
N GLU A 326 -8.56 3.57 -22.94
CA GLU A 326 -7.88 4.52 -23.83
C GLU A 326 -6.36 4.30 -23.84
N GLY A 327 -5.82 3.65 -22.81
CA GLY A 327 -4.39 3.38 -22.67
C GLY A 327 -3.57 4.63 -22.36
N ILE A 328 -4.19 5.63 -21.73
CA ILE A 328 -3.62 6.94 -21.45
C ILE A 328 -3.33 7.07 -19.95
N VAL A 329 -2.21 7.73 -19.63
CA VAL A 329 -1.86 8.14 -18.26
C VAL A 329 -2.21 9.61 -18.08
N GLU A 330 -2.99 9.92 -17.05
CA GLU A 330 -3.28 11.29 -16.61
C GLU A 330 -2.73 11.54 -15.20
N PRO A 331 -2.03 12.66 -14.95
CA PRO A 331 -1.61 13.02 -13.60
C PRO A 331 -2.83 13.42 -12.76
N TYR A 332 -2.86 13.00 -11.49
CA TYR A 332 -3.90 13.40 -10.53
C TYR A 332 -3.38 14.32 -9.41
N TYR A 333 -2.07 14.57 -9.38
CA TYR A 333 -1.41 15.45 -8.42
C TYR A 333 -0.47 16.39 -9.18
N PRO A 334 -0.33 17.66 -8.78
CA PRO A 334 0.55 18.60 -9.46
C PRO A 334 2.01 18.09 -9.49
N PRO A 335 2.76 18.30 -10.58
CA PRO A 335 4.18 18.05 -10.61
C PRO A 335 4.88 19.11 -9.75
N GLU A 336 4.94 18.89 -8.43
CA GLU A 336 5.88 19.60 -7.57
C GLU A 336 7.26 19.00 -7.78
N ILE A 337 8.29 19.83 -7.97
CA ILE A 337 9.69 19.36 -7.96
C ILE A 337 9.99 18.93 -6.53
N PHE A 338 9.77 17.66 -6.22
CA PHE A 338 10.13 17.13 -4.91
C PHE A 338 11.65 17.11 -4.80
N GLN A 339 12.19 17.68 -3.72
CA GLN A 339 13.61 17.53 -3.41
C GLN A 339 13.96 16.03 -3.32
N PRO A 340 15.17 15.62 -3.74
CA PRO A 340 15.60 14.22 -3.70
C PRO A 340 15.70 13.77 -2.24
N LEU A 341 14.61 13.19 -1.73
CA LEU A 341 14.52 12.57 -0.42
C LEU A 341 13.87 11.17 -0.58
N ASN A 342 14.41 10.23 0.17
CA ASN A 342 14.55 8.80 -0.13
C ASN A 342 13.27 7.92 -0.15
N GLU A 343 12.05 8.48 -0.16
CA GLU A 343 10.81 7.69 -0.01
C GLU A 343 9.74 8.02 -1.05
N PRO A 344 9.18 7.05 -1.80
CA PRO A 344 8.06 7.32 -2.68
C PRO A 344 6.76 7.59 -1.90
N PRO A 345 5.80 8.36 -2.45
CA PRO A 345 4.47 8.47 -1.89
C PRO A 345 3.78 7.10 -1.79
N ILE A 346 3.01 6.89 -0.74
CA ILE A 346 2.33 5.61 -0.48
C ILE A 346 0.83 5.78 -0.38
N TRP A 347 0.08 4.80 -0.89
CA TRP A 347 -1.36 4.72 -0.62
C TRP A 347 -1.58 4.27 0.81
N LEU A 348 -2.53 4.91 1.51
CA LEU A 348 -3.02 4.51 2.82
C LEU A 348 -4.54 4.57 2.81
N THR A 349 -5.19 3.44 3.05
CA THR A 349 -6.66 3.39 3.16
C THR A 349 -7.02 3.53 4.63
N PRO A 350 -7.77 4.56 5.04
CA PRO A 350 -8.25 4.62 6.41
C PRO A 350 -9.21 3.45 6.68
N ASN A 351 -8.97 2.70 7.75
CA ASN A 351 -9.74 1.48 8.03
C ASN A 351 -11.22 1.79 8.30
N CYS A 352 -12.08 1.26 7.43
CA CYS A 352 -13.53 1.41 7.52
C CYS A 352 -14.22 0.14 8.08
N ASN A 353 -13.45 -0.88 8.44
CA ASN A 353 -13.98 -2.20 8.77
C ASN A 353 -14.13 -2.41 10.28
N ARG A 354 -15.11 -1.73 10.87
CA ARG A 354 -15.86 -2.23 12.03
C ARG A 354 -17.34 -2.06 11.69
N LEU A 355 -17.86 -2.99 10.89
CA LEU A 355 -19.30 -3.22 10.75
C LEU A 355 -19.66 -4.50 11.51
#